data_AF-A0AAN4SH43-F1
#
_entry.id   AF-A0AAN4SH43-F1
#
_cell.length_a   1.000
_cell.length_b   1.000
_cell.length_c   1.000
_cell.angle_alpha   90.00
_cell.angle_beta   90.00
_cell.angle_gamma   90.00
#
_symmetry.space_group_name_H-M   'P 1'
#
loop_
_entity.id
_entity.type
_entity.pdbx_description
1 polymer ?
#
loop_
_entity_poly.entity_id
_entity_poly.type
_entity_poly.pdbx_seq_one_letter_code
_entity_poly.pdbx_strand_id
1 'polypeptide(L)'
;MFLVAASLFVFAACSSEDDSSPEVNPENAAITFELSAVNGLTDGIGTRMPVYSQEATQHVTRVSVYAFVQNGSTYLHQKTYDITGWTDGTTFKRFAVPDADKLPVGVYKFLAVGRDATDRFSVTTPTSGNTNYTDMLASIVNSGDESEIFAGSADAEVMAQGGTRVSIEMTRKVAGVLGYFKNVPQVLNGSTVKYLRLKVSNSNQQVNLTNGVGINTAPTPYNIIDMDLSGQAVSNGVYVGNDLSGQGVVKVPNSQLGGSFYIPVSSVSMTLGLYDASGVAIKEWTVSDTNSSGATQFNLMANHFYSLGVKGATGSVDGGTPGNPGDDDAPVDLLTDQNIVITISPAWELIHNLVIQ
;
A
#
# COMPACT_ATOMS: atom_id res chain seq x y z
N MET A 1 59.97 -29.29 -27.60
CA MET A 1 59.42 -30.22 -26.60
C MET A 1 60.03 -29.87 -25.26
N PHE A 2 59.29 -29.16 -24.41
CA PHE A 2 59.19 -29.40 -22.96
C PHE A 2 58.10 -28.48 -22.41
N LEU A 3 57.13 -29.12 -21.72
CA LEU A 3 55.88 -28.58 -21.22
C LEU A 3 56.08 -27.56 -20.08
N VAL A 4 55.22 -26.54 -20.05
CA VAL A 4 54.95 -25.74 -18.84
C VAL A 4 53.70 -26.34 -18.18
N ALA A 5 53.86 -26.89 -16.98
CA ALA A 5 52.77 -27.33 -16.12
C ALA A 5 52.38 -26.16 -15.20
N ALA A 6 51.13 -25.69 -15.31
CA ALA A 6 50.52 -24.80 -14.33
C ALA A 6 49.43 -25.59 -13.59
N SER A 7 49.62 -25.71 -12.28
CA SER A 7 48.79 -26.41 -11.31
C SER A 7 47.46 -25.68 -11.08
N LEU A 8 46.35 -26.37 -11.35
CA LEU A 8 45.00 -25.99 -10.94
C LEU A 8 44.76 -26.39 -9.49
N PHE A 9 44.42 -25.42 -8.64
CA PHE A 9 43.85 -25.69 -7.32
C PHE A 9 42.37 -26.07 -7.48
N VAL A 10 42.01 -27.28 -7.04
CA VAL A 10 40.62 -27.73 -6.90
C VAL A 10 40.30 -27.72 -5.42
N PHE A 11 39.36 -26.87 -5.00
CA PHE A 11 38.67 -27.03 -3.73
C PHE A 11 37.30 -27.63 -4.01
N ALA A 12 37.09 -28.84 -3.48
CA ALA A 12 35.78 -29.44 -3.33
C ALA A 12 35.16 -28.95 -2.03
N ALA A 13 33.93 -28.44 -2.09
CA ALA A 13 33.02 -28.38 -0.94
C ALA A 13 31.69 -28.96 -1.41
N CYS A 14 31.26 -30.01 -0.71
CA CYS A 14 30.04 -30.77 -0.98
C CYS A 14 28.81 -30.09 -0.36
N SER A 15 27.65 -30.51 -0.88
CA SER A 15 26.33 -30.54 -0.24
C SER A 15 25.47 -29.29 -0.37
N SER A 16 24.69 -29.23 -1.46
CA SER A 16 23.34 -28.68 -1.40
C SER A 16 22.36 -29.84 -1.57
N GLU A 17 21.48 -29.97 -0.58
CA GLU A 17 20.41 -30.94 -0.51
C GLU A 17 19.47 -30.80 -1.72
N ASP A 18 18.96 -31.95 -2.12
CA ASP A 18 18.10 -32.20 -3.26
C ASP A 18 16.71 -31.59 -3.01
N ASP A 19 16.51 -30.32 -3.36
CA ASP A 19 15.17 -29.73 -3.48
C ASP A 19 14.67 -29.97 -4.91
N SER A 20 14.01 -31.11 -5.09
CA SER A 20 13.38 -31.49 -6.36
C SER A 20 12.11 -30.65 -6.58
N SER A 21 12.29 -29.37 -6.90
CA SER A 21 11.32 -28.58 -7.65
C SER A 21 11.54 -28.88 -9.15
N PRO A 22 10.50 -29.22 -9.94
CA PRO A 22 10.70 -29.38 -11.37
C PRO A 22 11.15 -28.03 -11.96
N GLU A 23 12.42 -27.93 -12.36
CA GLU A 23 12.90 -26.84 -13.22
C GLU A 23 12.09 -26.89 -14.52
N VAL A 24 11.14 -25.95 -14.65
CA VAL A 24 10.48 -25.70 -15.92
C VAL A 24 11.52 -25.05 -16.82
N ASN A 25 11.98 -25.78 -17.84
CA ASN A 25 12.86 -25.26 -18.87
C ASN A 25 12.21 -24.00 -19.49
N PRO A 26 12.80 -22.79 -19.32
CA PRO A 26 12.20 -21.54 -19.77
C PRO A 26 12.04 -21.46 -21.30
N GLU A 27 12.67 -22.34 -22.07
CA GLU A 27 12.51 -22.40 -23.53
C GLU A 27 11.19 -23.02 -23.99
N ASN A 28 10.44 -23.71 -23.11
CA ASN A 28 9.15 -24.35 -23.47
C ASN A 28 7.91 -23.64 -22.91
N ALA A 29 8.07 -22.72 -21.94
CA ALA A 29 6.95 -21.96 -21.38
C ALA A 29 6.47 -20.90 -22.39
N ALA A 30 5.26 -21.08 -22.94
CA ALA A 30 4.73 -20.16 -23.95
C ALA A 30 4.44 -18.76 -23.39
N ILE A 31 4.27 -18.62 -22.06
CA ILE A 31 4.14 -17.33 -21.39
C ILE A 31 4.97 -17.32 -20.10
N THR A 32 5.74 -16.26 -19.89
CA THR A 32 6.40 -15.98 -18.62
C THR A 32 5.95 -14.61 -18.11
N PHE A 33 5.34 -14.58 -16.93
CA PHE A 33 5.03 -13.35 -16.23
C PHE A 33 6.24 -12.87 -15.44
N GLU A 34 6.49 -11.57 -15.49
CA GLU A 34 7.43 -10.88 -14.62
C GLU A 34 6.69 -9.81 -13.86
N LEU A 35 6.48 -10.06 -12.59
CA LEU A 35 5.60 -9.29 -11.75
C LEU A 35 6.43 -8.53 -10.74
N SER A 36 6.24 -7.23 -10.65
CA SER A 36 6.81 -6.41 -9.59
C SER A 36 5.69 -5.75 -8.77
N ALA A 37 5.88 -5.67 -7.46
CA ALA A 37 5.11 -4.77 -6.59
C ALA A 37 6.03 -3.62 -6.21
N VAL A 38 5.67 -2.40 -6.62
CA VAL A 38 6.52 -1.22 -6.41
C VAL A 38 6.66 -0.93 -4.92
N ASN A 39 7.92 -0.88 -4.47
CA ASN A 39 8.34 -0.44 -3.14
C ASN A 39 9.74 0.19 -3.16
N GLY A 40 9.96 1.12 -2.22
CA GLY A 40 11.30 1.60 -1.84
C GLY A 40 11.99 0.62 -0.88
N LEU A 41 13.32 0.68 -0.82
CA LEU A 41 14.17 -0.14 0.05
C LEU A 41 13.95 0.20 1.53
N THR A 42 13.56 -0.77 2.36
CA THR A 42 14.03 -0.87 3.75
C THR A 42 14.17 -2.32 4.17
N ASP A 43 15.28 -2.61 4.84
CA ASP A 43 15.59 -3.87 5.53
C ASP A 43 14.91 -3.77 6.90
N GLY A 44 13.71 -4.34 7.04
CA GLY A 44 12.90 -4.11 8.23
C GLY A 44 11.84 -5.20 8.42
N ILE A 45 12.08 -6.07 9.39
CA ILE A 45 11.11 -7.04 9.89
C ILE A 45 9.92 -6.26 10.47
N GLY A 46 8.81 -6.21 9.75
CA GLY A 46 7.56 -5.57 10.20
C GLY A 46 6.39 -6.54 10.08
N THR A 47 5.80 -6.91 11.21
CA THR A 47 4.57 -7.72 11.26
C THR A 47 3.36 -6.87 10.90
N ARG A 48 2.69 -7.24 9.79
CA ARG A 48 1.29 -6.96 9.40
C ARG A 48 0.52 -5.98 10.27
N MET A 49 0.34 -4.74 9.82
CA MET A 49 -0.41 -3.77 10.60
C MET A 49 -0.88 -2.54 9.80
N PRO A 50 -1.78 -1.71 10.38
CA PRO A 50 -2.16 -0.39 9.85
C PRO A 50 -0.98 0.50 9.46
N VAL A 51 -1.26 1.57 8.74
CA VAL A 51 -0.25 2.53 8.28
C VAL A 51 0.38 3.26 9.48
N TYR A 52 1.66 3.01 9.76
CA TYR A 52 2.38 3.56 10.92
C TYR A 52 3.64 4.37 10.59
N SER A 53 3.98 4.53 9.33
CA SER A 53 5.05 5.41 8.87
C SER A 53 4.80 5.83 7.44
N GLN A 54 5.62 6.76 6.96
CA GLN A 54 5.65 7.18 5.56
C GLN A 54 6.53 6.26 4.70
N GLU A 55 7.04 5.15 5.25
CA GLU A 55 7.79 4.16 4.49
C GLU A 55 6.88 3.54 3.42
N ALA A 56 7.44 3.29 2.25
CA ALA A 56 6.76 2.58 1.18
C ALA A 56 6.94 1.06 1.35
N THR A 57 6.56 0.50 2.51
CA THR A 57 6.55 -0.95 2.75
C THR A 57 5.25 -1.59 2.25
N GLN A 58 5.29 -2.84 1.79
CA GLN A 58 4.15 -3.56 1.19
C GLN A 58 4.03 -4.94 1.83
N HIS A 59 2.80 -5.43 1.87
CA HIS A 59 2.42 -6.69 2.51
C HIS A 59 1.58 -7.59 1.59
N VAL A 60 1.76 -7.47 0.27
CA VAL A 60 1.17 -8.38 -0.72
C VAL A 60 1.68 -9.79 -0.47
N THR A 61 0.74 -10.71 -0.32
CA THR A 61 1.04 -12.14 -0.09
C THR A 61 0.37 -13.04 -1.12
N ARG A 62 -0.54 -12.49 -1.93
CA ARG A 62 -1.32 -13.20 -2.94
C ARG A 62 -1.32 -12.39 -4.21
N VAL A 63 -0.99 -13.01 -5.33
CA VAL A 63 -1.08 -12.37 -6.64
C VAL A 63 -1.83 -13.28 -7.60
N SER A 64 -2.80 -12.71 -8.32
CA SER A 64 -3.49 -13.37 -9.43
C SER A 64 -3.31 -12.53 -10.70
N VAL A 65 -3.08 -13.18 -11.83
CA VAL A 65 -3.02 -12.55 -13.15
C VAL A 65 -4.23 -12.97 -13.97
N TYR A 66 -5.01 -11.99 -14.40
CA TYR A 66 -6.19 -12.17 -15.24
C TYR A 66 -5.83 -11.83 -16.69
N ALA A 67 -6.02 -12.76 -17.60
CA ALA A 67 -5.82 -12.57 -19.04
C ALA A 67 -7.16 -12.28 -19.72
N PHE A 68 -7.22 -11.20 -20.49
CA PHE A 68 -8.39 -10.78 -21.26
C PHE A 68 -8.04 -10.76 -22.74
N VAL A 69 -8.73 -11.55 -23.57
CA VAL A 69 -8.48 -11.63 -25.01
C VAL A 69 -9.27 -10.56 -25.75
N GLN A 70 -8.70 -9.99 -26.80
CA GLN A 70 -9.37 -9.01 -27.64
C GLN A 70 -10.64 -9.60 -28.28
N ASN A 71 -11.76 -8.88 -28.14
CA ASN A 71 -13.03 -9.16 -28.81
C ASN A 71 -13.64 -7.85 -29.33
N GLY A 72 -13.46 -7.61 -30.63
CA GLY A 72 -13.79 -6.32 -31.25
C GLY A 72 -13.00 -5.18 -30.62
N SER A 73 -13.70 -4.20 -30.05
CA SER A 73 -13.11 -3.06 -29.32
C SER A 73 -12.92 -3.30 -27.81
N THR A 74 -13.31 -4.47 -27.31
CA THR A 74 -13.25 -4.83 -25.88
C THR A 74 -12.25 -5.94 -25.61
N TYR A 75 -11.99 -6.23 -24.34
CA TYR A 75 -11.15 -7.34 -23.90
C TYR A 75 -11.93 -8.16 -22.89
N LEU A 76 -12.22 -9.42 -23.22
CA LEU A 76 -13.04 -10.30 -22.38
C LEU A 76 -12.17 -11.32 -21.67
N HIS A 77 -12.52 -11.63 -20.44
CA HIS A 77 -11.76 -12.59 -19.61
C HIS A 77 -11.61 -13.92 -20.35
N GLN A 78 -10.39 -14.43 -20.39
CA GLN A 78 -10.07 -15.73 -20.97
C GLN A 78 -9.70 -16.71 -19.86
N LYS A 79 -8.79 -16.30 -18.96
CA LYS A 79 -8.21 -17.18 -17.94
C LYS A 79 -7.64 -16.38 -16.78
N THR A 80 -7.56 -17.02 -15.61
CA THR A 80 -6.89 -16.50 -14.41
C THR A 80 -5.75 -17.44 -14.03
N TYR A 81 -4.63 -16.86 -13.58
CA TYR A 81 -3.46 -17.57 -13.05
C TYR A 81 -3.23 -17.13 -11.62
N ASP A 82 -3.17 -18.07 -10.68
CA ASP A 82 -2.72 -17.77 -9.32
C ASP A 82 -1.21 -17.96 -9.23
N ILE A 83 -0.53 -16.91 -8.79
CA ILE A 83 0.93 -16.86 -8.74
C ILE A 83 1.37 -17.47 -7.42
N THR A 84 1.69 -18.76 -7.45
CA THR A 84 2.16 -19.51 -6.28
C THR A 84 3.48 -18.95 -5.77
N GLY A 85 3.73 -19.01 -4.45
CA GLY A 85 5.01 -18.65 -3.83
C GLY A 85 5.32 -17.14 -3.82
N TRP A 86 4.31 -16.29 -3.93
CA TRP A 86 4.42 -14.90 -3.50
C TRP A 86 4.26 -14.87 -1.98
N THR A 87 5.17 -14.22 -1.27
CA THR A 87 5.15 -14.12 0.20
C THR A 87 5.35 -12.67 0.63
N ASP A 88 5.07 -12.36 1.89
CA ASP A 88 5.29 -11.03 2.46
C ASP A 88 6.73 -10.56 2.21
N GLY A 89 6.92 -9.32 1.76
CA GLY A 89 8.22 -8.79 1.32
C GLY A 89 8.68 -9.20 -0.08
N THR A 90 7.98 -10.08 -0.80
CA THR A 90 8.31 -10.38 -2.22
C THR A 90 8.04 -9.16 -3.09
N THR A 91 9.08 -8.59 -3.70
CA THR A 91 8.98 -7.39 -4.56
C THR A 91 8.99 -7.72 -6.05
N PHE A 92 9.58 -8.86 -6.44
CA PHE A 92 9.65 -9.31 -7.82
C PHE A 92 9.44 -10.82 -7.89
N LYS A 93 8.74 -11.27 -8.94
CA LYS A 93 8.62 -12.69 -9.26
C LYS A 93 8.56 -12.94 -10.76
N ARG A 94 9.36 -13.90 -11.22
CA ARG A 94 9.17 -14.55 -12.51
C ARG A 94 8.31 -15.80 -12.33
N PHE A 95 7.24 -15.93 -13.10
CA PHE A 95 6.34 -17.07 -13.09
C PHE A 95 6.15 -17.60 -14.51
N ALA A 96 6.61 -18.82 -14.76
CA ALA A 96 6.40 -19.52 -16.02
C ALA A 96 5.03 -20.20 -16.01
N VAL A 97 4.20 -19.92 -17.02
CA VAL A 97 2.90 -20.58 -17.18
C VAL A 97 3.14 -22.03 -17.61
N PRO A 98 2.57 -23.02 -16.89
CA PRO A 98 2.69 -24.43 -17.27
C PRO A 98 2.16 -24.71 -18.67
N ASP A 99 2.72 -25.72 -19.34
CA ASP A 99 2.33 -26.04 -20.72
C ASP A 99 0.87 -26.46 -20.87
N ALA A 100 0.31 -27.13 -19.86
CA ALA A 100 -1.11 -27.49 -19.82
C ALA A 100 -2.02 -26.25 -19.72
N ASP A 101 -1.47 -25.10 -19.35
CA ASP A 101 -2.21 -23.89 -19.02
C ASP A 101 -2.06 -22.76 -20.04
N LYS A 102 -1.42 -23.00 -21.19
CA LYS A 102 -1.16 -22.00 -22.24
C LYS A 102 -2.43 -21.26 -22.71
N LEU A 103 -2.27 -19.98 -23.04
CA LEU A 103 -3.28 -19.22 -23.76
C LEU A 103 -3.23 -19.53 -25.26
N PRO A 104 -4.37 -19.49 -25.96
CA PRO A 104 -4.39 -19.43 -27.41
C PRO A 104 -3.68 -18.19 -27.96
N VAL A 105 -3.21 -18.27 -29.20
CA VAL A 105 -2.67 -17.13 -29.94
C VAL A 105 -3.70 -16.01 -29.98
N GLY A 106 -3.25 -14.78 -29.75
CA GLY A 106 -4.13 -13.60 -29.77
C GLY A 106 -3.52 -12.39 -29.09
N VAL A 107 -4.25 -11.28 -29.14
CA VAL A 107 -3.90 -10.03 -28.47
C VAL A 107 -4.62 -9.97 -27.13
N TYR A 108 -3.87 -9.71 -26.06
CA TYR A 108 -4.37 -9.75 -24.69
C TYR A 108 -4.05 -8.48 -23.91
N LYS A 109 -4.94 -8.16 -22.97
CA LYS A 109 -4.65 -7.36 -21.78
C LYS A 109 -4.48 -8.29 -20.60
N PHE A 110 -3.41 -8.11 -19.85
CA PHE A 110 -3.18 -8.79 -18.58
C PHE A 110 -3.37 -7.80 -17.44
N LEU A 111 -4.07 -8.22 -16.38
CA LEU A 111 -4.25 -7.49 -15.14
C LEU A 111 -3.68 -8.34 -14.00
N ALA A 112 -2.61 -7.89 -13.36
CA ALA A 112 -2.15 -8.49 -12.11
C ALA A 112 -2.83 -7.78 -10.93
N VAL A 113 -3.28 -8.55 -9.93
CA VAL A 113 -3.90 -8.04 -8.71
C VAL A 113 -3.19 -8.66 -7.51
N GLY A 114 -2.56 -7.82 -6.71
CA GLY A 114 -1.90 -8.19 -5.46
C GLY A 114 -2.78 -7.88 -4.26
N ARG A 115 -2.93 -8.82 -3.33
CA ARG A 115 -3.68 -8.64 -2.08
C ARG A 115 -2.81 -8.99 -0.89
N ASP A 116 -3.03 -8.26 0.19
CA ASP A 116 -2.53 -8.67 1.50
C ASP A 116 -3.24 -9.94 1.98
N ALA A 117 -2.81 -10.48 3.12
CA ALA A 117 -3.42 -11.69 3.66
C ALA A 117 -4.52 -11.42 4.69
N THR A 118 -4.95 -10.16 4.86
CA THR A 118 -6.24 -9.89 5.50
C THR A 118 -7.38 -10.14 4.52
N ASP A 119 -7.11 -9.97 3.22
CA ASP A 119 -8.02 -10.29 2.10
C ASP A 119 -9.39 -9.63 2.24
N ARG A 120 -9.43 -8.41 2.80
CA ARG A 120 -10.68 -7.68 3.08
C ARG A 120 -11.39 -7.21 1.81
N PHE A 121 -10.66 -7.06 0.72
CA PHE A 121 -11.22 -6.70 -0.59
C PHE A 121 -11.84 -7.92 -1.29
N SER A 122 -13.12 -7.81 -1.64
CA SER A 122 -13.75 -8.68 -2.62
C SER A 122 -13.43 -8.20 -4.03
N VAL A 123 -12.69 -9.00 -4.80
CA VAL A 123 -12.39 -8.71 -6.21
C VAL A 123 -13.46 -9.32 -7.11
N THR A 124 -13.86 -8.62 -8.18
CA THR A 124 -14.76 -9.15 -9.21
C THR A 124 -14.31 -10.56 -9.61
N THR A 125 -15.20 -11.55 -9.52
CA THR A 125 -14.93 -12.90 -10.03
C THR A 125 -15.29 -12.93 -11.51
N PRO A 126 -14.31 -12.96 -12.43
CA PRO A 126 -14.58 -12.83 -13.85
C PRO A 126 -15.14 -14.13 -14.43
N THR A 127 -16.01 -13.99 -15.43
CA THR A 127 -16.56 -15.09 -16.22
C THR A 127 -15.94 -15.09 -17.61
N SER A 128 -15.38 -16.23 -18.02
CA SER A 128 -14.73 -16.40 -19.32
C SER A 128 -15.68 -16.05 -20.47
N GLY A 129 -15.19 -15.26 -21.43
CA GLY A 129 -15.94 -14.78 -22.59
C GLY A 129 -17.02 -13.74 -22.29
N ASN A 130 -17.15 -13.25 -21.05
CA ASN A 130 -18.20 -12.30 -20.67
C ASN A 130 -17.68 -11.07 -19.91
N THR A 131 -16.87 -11.25 -18.86
CA THR A 131 -16.40 -10.12 -18.05
C THR A 131 -15.39 -9.28 -18.83
N ASN A 132 -15.66 -7.98 -18.98
CA ASN A 132 -14.73 -7.06 -19.63
C ASN A 132 -13.59 -6.69 -18.67
N TYR A 133 -12.41 -6.45 -19.22
CA TYR A 133 -11.25 -5.92 -18.52
C TYR A 133 -11.61 -4.72 -17.63
N THR A 134 -12.39 -3.77 -18.15
CA THR A 134 -12.78 -2.54 -17.44
C THR A 134 -13.72 -2.77 -16.26
N ASP A 135 -14.33 -3.95 -16.14
CA ASP A 135 -15.32 -4.29 -15.10
C ASP A 135 -14.67 -4.91 -13.85
N MET A 136 -13.34 -5.00 -13.83
CA MET A 136 -12.59 -5.52 -12.69
C MET A 136 -12.54 -4.47 -11.56
N LEU A 137 -13.27 -4.76 -10.50
CA LEU A 137 -13.37 -3.93 -9.31
C LEU A 137 -12.84 -4.69 -8.09
N ALA A 138 -12.38 -3.95 -7.09
CA ALA A 138 -12.24 -4.45 -5.73
C ALA A 138 -13.17 -3.66 -4.81
N SER A 139 -13.89 -4.35 -3.93
CA SER A 139 -14.92 -3.78 -3.06
C SER A 139 -14.70 -4.13 -1.60
N ILE A 140 -15.03 -3.19 -0.72
CA ILE A 140 -15.16 -3.40 0.73
C ILE A 140 -16.63 -3.34 1.14
N VAL A 141 -16.94 -3.87 2.32
CA VAL A 141 -18.33 -3.89 2.85
C VAL A 141 -18.66 -2.58 3.54
N ASN A 142 -17.76 -2.08 4.39
CA ASN A 142 -17.93 -0.82 5.11
C ASN A 142 -16.70 0.06 4.95
N SER A 143 -16.89 1.37 4.89
CA SER A 143 -15.78 2.33 5.00
C SER A 143 -14.99 2.10 6.29
N GLY A 144 -13.66 2.08 6.21
CA GLY A 144 -12.76 1.66 7.28
C GLY A 144 -12.31 0.20 7.16
N ASP A 145 -12.92 -0.62 6.28
CA ASP A 145 -12.47 -1.99 6.02
C ASP A 145 -11.31 -2.06 5.01
N GLU A 146 -10.81 -0.92 4.50
CA GLU A 146 -9.73 -0.87 3.53
C GLU A 146 -8.46 -1.55 4.04
N SER A 147 -7.86 -2.39 3.18
CA SER A 147 -6.51 -2.92 3.37
C SER A 147 -5.61 -2.55 2.19
N GLU A 148 -4.40 -3.11 2.13
CA GLU A 148 -3.54 -2.90 0.98
C GLU A 148 -3.98 -3.77 -0.21
N ILE A 149 -4.15 -3.14 -1.38
CA ILE A 149 -4.42 -3.82 -2.65
C ILE A 149 -3.62 -3.17 -3.77
N PHE A 150 -3.05 -4.00 -4.63
CA PHE A 150 -2.23 -3.59 -5.76
C PHE A 150 -2.85 -4.05 -7.06
N ALA A 151 -2.66 -3.28 -8.13
CA ALA A 151 -2.90 -3.78 -9.47
C ALA A 151 -2.01 -3.10 -10.51
N GLY A 152 -1.78 -3.84 -11.60
CA GLY A 152 -0.96 -3.42 -12.73
C GLY A 152 -1.42 -4.11 -14.00
N SER A 153 -1.14 -3.51 -15.15
CA SER A 153 -1.57 -4.07 -16.43
C SER A 153 -0.46 -4.05 -17.47
N ALA A 154 -0.51 -5.01 -18.38
CA ALA A 154 0.33 -5.04 -19.57
C ALA A 154 -0.46 -5.57 -20.77
N ASP A 155 -0.16 -5.04 -21.94
CA ASP A 155 -0.70 -5.52 -23.21
C ASP A 155 0.37 -6.43 -23.84
N ALA A 156 -0.04 -7.60 -24.36
CA ALA A 156 0.88 -8.47 -25.07
C ALA A 156 0.18 -9.34 -26.12
N GLU A 157 0.91 -9.69 -27.17
CA GLU A 157 0.51 -10.66 -28.17
C GLU A 157 1.08 -12.04 -27.81
N VAL A 158 0.19 -13.02 -27.65
CA VAL A 158 0.57 -14.42 -27.45
C VAL A 158 0.79 -15.02 -28.83
N MET A 159 2.02 -15.46 -29.10
CA MET A 159 2.43 -16.00 -30.40
C MET A 159 2.46 -17.54 -30.38
N ALA A 160 2.37 -18.17 -31.55
CA ALA A 160 2.42 -19.63 -31.67
C ALA A 160 3.81 -20.22 -31.32
N GLN A 161 4.87 -19.44 -31.48
CA GLN A 161 6.26 -19.82 -31.25
C GLN A 161 7.03 -18.63 -30.65
N GLY A 162 8.11 -18.90 -29.91
CA GLY A 162 9.04 -17.87 -29.43
C GLY A 162 8.87 -17.42 -27.98
N GLY A 163 7.83 -17.88 -27.27
CA GLY A 163 7.56 -17.52 -25.87
C GLY A 163 7.18 -16.05 -25.69
N THR A 164 6.09 -15.77 -24.97
CA THR A 164 5.64 -14.41 -24.68
C THR A 164 6.06 -14.02 -23.27
N ARG A 165 6.86 -12.97 -23.13
CA ARG A 165 7.20 -12.39 -21.84
C ARG A 165 6.25 -11.23 -21.55
N VAL A 166 5.61 -11.24 -20.38
CA VAL A 166 4.66 -10.20 -19.95
C VAL A 166 5.13 -9.61 -18.63
N SER A 167 5.68 -8.40 -18.70
CA SER A 167 6.15 -7.68 -17.51
C SER A 167 5.04 -6.75 -16.99
N ILE A 168 4.63 -6.95 -15.74
CA ILE A 168 3.56 -6.19 -15.10
C ILE A 168 4.09 -5.59 -13.80
N GLU A 169 4.09 -4.27 -13.76
CA GLU A 169 4.34 -3.51 -12.53
C GLU A 169 3.01 -3.20 -11.85
N MET A 170 2.87 -3.60 -10.59
CA MET A 170 1.71 -3.32 -9.76
C MET A 170 1.97 -2.17 -8.80
N THR A 171 1.01 -1.25 -8.71
CA THR A 171 1.00 -0.14 -7.76
C THR A 171 -0.23 -0.23 -6.85
N ARG A 172 -0.16 0.42 -5.68
CA ARG A 172 -1.29 0.46 -4.73
C ARG A 172 -2.51 1.08 -5.40
N LYS A 173 -3.68 0.47 -5.24
CA LYS A 173 -4.98 1.03 -5.66
C LYS A 173 -5.74 1.71 -4.52
N VAL A 174 -5.05 1.97 -3.43
CA VAL A 174 -5.49 2.74 -2.26
C VAL A 174 -4.51 3.88 -1.99
N ALA A 175 -4.99 4.90 -1.29
CA ALA A 175 -4.16 5.92 -0.65
C ALA A 175 -3.79 5.47 0.77
N GLY A 176 -2.68 5.98 1.30
CA GLY A 176 -2.36 5.91 2.72
C GLY A 176 -2.69 7.25 3.39
N VAL A 177 -3.35 7.22 4.54
CA VAL A 177 -3.60 8.42 5.34
C VAL A 177 -3.06 8.20 6.75
N LEU A 178 -2.21 9.10 7.22
CA LEU A 178 -1.59 9.06 8.54
C LEU A 178 -1.85 10.35 9.32
N GLY A 179 -2.06 10.22 10.62
CA GLY A 179 -2.05 11.33 11.56
C GLY A 179 -1.09 11.05 12.70
N TYR A 180 -0.18 11.99 12.93
CA TYR A 180 0.80 11.95 14.01
C TYR A 180 0.76 13.27 14.78
N PHE A 181 0.30 13.18 16.01
CA PHE A 181 -0.06 14.34 16.82
C PHE A 181 0.65 14.26 18.17
N LYS A 182 1.05 15.38 18.76
CA LYS A 182 1.62 15.42 20.11
C LYS A 182 0.90 16.42 20.99
N ASN A 183 1.11 16.25 22.30
CA ASN A 183 0.61 17.14 23.35
C ASN A 183 -0.92 17.27 23.36
N VAL A 184 -1.64 16.16 23.15
CA VAL A 184 -3.11 16.17 23.24
C VAL A 184 -3.52 16.46 24.69
N PRO A 185 -4.23 17.56 24.99
CA PRO A 185 -4.57 17.92 26.36
C PRO A 185 -5.62 16.98 26.95
N GLN A 186 -5.51 16.66 28.24
CA GLN A 186 -6.54 15.92 28.98
C GLN A 186 -7.80 16.76 29.16
N VAL A 187 -7.63 18.06 29.44
CA VAL A 187 -8.73 19.00 29.65
C VAL A 187 -8.52 20.20 28.73
N LEU A 188 -9.55 20.57 27.98
CA LEU A 188 -9.57 21.74 27.14
C LEU A 188 -10.92 22.45 27.28
N ASN A 189 -10.90 23.78 27.45
CA ASN A 189 -12.12 24.58 27.64
C ASN A 189 -13.04 24.05 28.76
N GLY A 190 -12.46 23.51 29.84
CA GLY A 190 -13.19 22.95 30.98
C GLY A 190 -13.81 21.56 30.74
N SER A 191 -13.66 20.99 29.55
CA SER A 191 -14.16 19.64 29.20
C SER A 191 -13.01 18.63 29.16
N THR A 192 -13.26 17.41 29.62
CA THR A 192 -12.29 16.31 29.47
C THR A 192 -12.32 15.82 28.03
N VAL A 193 -11.17 15.84 27.37
CA VAL A 193 -11.00 15.30 26.02
C VAL A 193 -11.01 13.78 26.12
N LYS A 194 -11.91 13.12 25.38
CA LYS A 194 -11.98 11.66 25.32
C LYS A 194 -11.54 11.11 23.97
N TYR A 195 -11.91 11.76 22.86
CA TYR A 195 -11.57 11.27 21.53
C TYR A 195 -10.73 12.26 20.73
N LEU A 196 -9.78 11.72 19.97
CA LEU A 196 -9.08 12.41 18.89
C LEU A 196 -9.53 11.78 17.57
N ARG A 197 -10.13 12.59 16.69
CA ARG A 197 -10.69 12.08 15.43
C ARG A 197 -10.23 12.87 14.22
N LEU A 198 -9.88 12.17 13.15
CA LEU A 198 -9.74 12.72 11.81
C LEU A 198 -10.92 12.22 10.98
N LYS A 199 -11.89 13.10 10.74
CA LYS A 199 -13.09 12.82 9.96
C LYS A 199 -12.89 13.23 8.51
N VAL A 200 -13.41 12.44 7.58
CA VAL A 200 -13.47 12.75 6.15
C VAL A 200 -14.92 12.86 5.70
N SER A 201 -15.21 13.78 4.78
CA SER A 201 -16.58 14.10 4.38
C SER A 201 -17.24 13.04 3.51
N ASN A 202 -16.46 12.20 2.82
CA ASN A 202 -16.99 11.16 1.95
C ASN A 202 -15.96 10.03 1.74
N SER A 203 -16.47 8.81 1.57
CA SER A 203 -15.71 7.59 1.29
C SER A 203 -16.28 6.87 0.08
N ASN A 204 -15.41 6.15 -0.61
CA ASN A 204 -15.77 5.21 -1.67
C ASN A 204 -15.62 3.79 -1.13
N GLN A 205 -16.36 2.84 -1.70
CA GLN A 205 -16.33 1.42 -1.26
C GLN A 205 -15.82 0.48 -2.34
N GLN A 206 -15.58 1.00 -3.54
CA GLN A 206 -15.01 0.20 -4.62
C GLN A 206 -13.89 0.97 -5.30
N VAL A 207 -12.89 0.26 -5.82
CA VAL A 207 -11.87 0.81 -6.72
C VAL A 207 -11.85 0.00 -8.00
N ASN A 208 -11.78 0.69 -9.14
CA ASN A 208 -11.54 0.03 -10.42
C ASN A 208 -10.04 -0.32 -10.53
N LEU A 209 -9.75 -1.61 -10.68
CA LEU A 209 -8.38 -2.13 -10.64
C LEU A 209 -7.58 -1.77 -11.89
N THR A 210 -8.24 -1.36 -12.97
CA THR A 210 -7.60 -1.02 -14.25
C THR A 210 -7.14 0.43 -14.34
N ASN A 211 -7.72 1.33 -13.53
CA ASN A 211 -7.43 2.77 -13.58
C ASN A 211 -7.27 3.43 -12.21
N GLY A 212 -7.53 2.72 -11.11
CA GLY A 212 -7.40 3.25 -9.75
C GLY A 212 -8.48 4.26 -9.34
N VAL A 213 -9.55 4.42 -10.12
CA VAL A 213 -10.65 5.33 -9.80
C VAL A 213 -11.54 4.69 -8.75
N GLY A 214 -11.76 5.39 -7.64
CA GLY A 214 -12.75 4.96 -6.65
C GLY A 214 -14.17 5.25 -7.10
N ILE A 215 -15.06 4.33 -6.76
CA ILE A 215 -16.48 4.35 -7.11
C ILE A 215 -17.29 4.41 -5.83
N ASN A 216 -18.29 5.27 -5.86
CA ASN A 216 -19.16 5.52 -4.73
C ASN A 216 -20.45 4.70 -4.87
N THR A 217 -20.68 3.78 -3.94
CA THR A 217 -21.93 3.01 -3.88
C THR A 217 -22.85 3.51 -2.76
N ALA A 218 -22.29 4.06 -1.68
CA ALA A 218 -23.02 4.73 -0.61
C ALA A 218 -22.10 5.72 0.14
N PRO A 219 -22.13 7.02 -0.23
CA PRO A 219 -21.21 8.01 0.30
C PRO A 219 -21.55 8.28 1.77
N THR A 220 -20.61 8.01 2.67
CA THR A 220 -20.78 8.35 4.09
C THR A 220 -19.51 8.96 4.67
N PRO A 221 -19.63 10.05 5.46
CA PRO A 221 -18.53 10.52 6.28
C PRO A 221 -18.17 9.48 7.32
N TYR A 222 -16.88 9.31 7.59
CA TYR A 222 -16.42 8.49 8.70
C TYR A 222 -15.11 9.02 9.28
N ASN A 223 -14.69 8.44 10.40
CA ASN A 223 -13.44 8.77 11.06
C ASN A 223 -12.33 7.86 10.52
N ILE A 224 -11.40 8.42 9.75
CA ILE A 224 -10.18 7.71 9.31
C ILE A 224 -9.34 7.33 10.53
N ILE A 225 -9.28 8.26 11.49
CA ILE A 225 -8.69 8.07 12.81
C ILE A 225 -9.80 8.29 13.83
N ASP A 226 -10.02 7.31 14.71
CA ASP A 226 -11.00 7.38 15.80
C ASP A 226 -10.36 6.83 17.09
N MET A 227 -9.52 7.65 17.72
CA MET A 227 -8.81 7.21 18.92
C MET A 227 -9.64 7.51 20.17
N ASP A 228 -9.90 6.48 20.97
CA ASP A 228 -10.30 6.64 22.37
C ASP A 228 -9.04 6.84 23.22
N LEU A 229 -8.94 8.00 23.86
CA LEU A 229 -7.82 8.37 24.72
C LEU A 229 -8.04 7.90 26.16
N SER A 230 -9.23 7.35 26.47
CA SER A 230 -9.51 6.81 27.80
C SER A 230 -8.56 5.66 28.14
N GLY A 231 -8.12 5.62 29.39
CA GLY A 231 -7.16 4.64 29.88
C GLY A 231 -5.69 4.97 29.58
N GLN A 232 -5.39 5.97 28.74
CA GLN A 232 -4.02 6.45 28.58
C GLN A 232 -3.58 7.24 29.82
N ALA A 233 -2.31 7.09 30.21
CA ALA A 233 -1.73 7.89 31.29
C ALA A 233 -1.65 9.37 30.87
N VAL A 234 -1.62 10.25 31.88
CA VAL A 234 -1.50 11.69 31.69
C VAL A 234 -0.27 12.17 32.43
N SER A 235 0.54 12.98 31.76
CA SER A 235 1.71 13.65 32.33
C SER A 235 1.65 15.12 31.98
N ASN A 236 1.80 16.00 32.97
CA ASN A 236 1.74 17.46 32.79
C ASN A 236 0.49 17.94 32.03
N GLY A 237 -0.66 17.29 32.28
CA GLY A 237 -1.94 17.67 31.67
C GLY A 237 -2.15 17.25 30.22
N VAL A 238 -1.22 16.48 29.62
CA VAL A 238 -1.36 15.90 28.28
C VAL A 238 -1.32 14.37 28.33
N TYR A 239 -1.99 13.72 27.37
CA TYR A 239 -1.94 12.28 27.21
C TYR A 239 -0.55 11.81 26.76
N VAL A 240 -0.05 10.72 27.35
CA VAL A 240 1.29 10.19 27.03
C VAL A 240 1.39 9.54 25.66
N GLY A 241 0.26 9.16 25.03
CA GLY A 241 0.22 8.50 23.74
C GLY A 241 -0.35 7.09 23.78
N ASN A 242 -0.89 6.63 22.65
CA ASN A 242 -1.18 5.21 22.44
C ASN A 242 0.11 4.37 22.43
N ASP A 243 0.09 3.17 23.01
CA ASP A 243 1.23 2.25 22.97
C ASP A 243 1.16 1.40 21.70
N LEU A 244 2.20 1.53 20.86
CA LEU A 244 2.37 0.76 19.62
C LEU A 244 3.69 -0.03 19.61
N SER A 245 4.33 -0.18 20.77
CA SER A 245 5.63 -0.86 20.90
C SER A 245 5.57 -2.33 20.46
N GLY A 246 4.43 -3.00 20.67
CA GLY A 246 4.19 -4.36 20.18
C GLY A 246 4.16 -4.48 18.65
N GLN A 247 4.10 -3.35 17.93
CA GLN A 247 4.17 -3.27 16.47
C GLN A 247 5.54 -2.77 15.99
N GLY A 248 6.53 -2.65 16.89
CA GLY A 248 7.85 -2.12 16.59
C GLY A 248 7.88 -0.61 16.38
N VAL A 249 6.79 0.10 16.67
CA VAL A 249 6.69 1.54 16.45
C VAL A 249 7.40 2.29 17.58
N VAL A 250 8.35 3.14 17.22
CA VAL A 250 8.97 4.10 18.14
C VAL A 250 8.41 5.49 17.84
N LYS A 251 8.04 6.25 18.89
CA LYS A 251 7.42 7.57 18.75
C LYS A 251 8.07 8.62 19.64
N VAL A 252 7.90 9.88 19.25
CA VAL A 252 8.16 11.05 20.10
C VAL A 252 7.28 10.95 21.36
N PRO A 253 7.76 11.32 22.55
CA PRO A 253 6.94 11.31 23.76
C PRO A 253 5.65 12.14 23.64
N ASN A 254 4.61 11.76 24.39
CA ASN A 254 3.32 12.45 24.45
C ASN A 254 2.59 12.53 23.09
N SER A 255 2.74 11.51 22.25
CA SER A 255 2.23 11.52 20.88
C SER A 255 1.22 10.41 20.60
N GLN A 256 0.24 10.71 19.74
CA GLN A 256 -0.76 9.82 19.19
C GLN A 256 -0.43 9.55 17.72
N LEU A 257 -0.43 8.27 17.32
CA LEU A 257 -0.19 7.87 15.94
C LEU A 257 -1.30 6.94 15.47
N GLY A 258 -1.85 7.21 14.30
CA GLY A 258 -2.79 6.31 13.63
C GLY A 258 -2.83 6.56 12.15
N GLY A 259 -3.10 5.51 11.38
CA GLY A 259 -3.24 5.61 9.94
C GLY A 259 -4.03 4.45 9.38
N SER A 260 -4.55 4.65 8.18
CA SER A 260 -5.45 3.73 7.50
C SER A 260 -5.23 3.81 6.00
N PHE A 261 -5.56 2.74 5.29
CA PHE A 261 -5.72 2.81 3.83
C PHE A 261 -7.06 3.46 3.48
N TYR A 262 -7.13 4.03 2.28
CA TYR A 262 -8.31 4.75 1.83
C TYR A 262 -8.56 4.52 0.34
N ILE A 263 -9.78 4.16 -0.06
CA ILE A 263 -10.12 4.04 -1.48
C ILE A 263 -10.13 5.43 -2.12
N PRO A 264 -9.49 5.63 -3.28
CA PRO A 264 -9.34 6.94 -3.91
C PRO A 264 -10.67 7.69 -4.01
N VAL A 265 -10.70 8.95 -3.62
CA VAL A 265 -11.91 9.77 -3.57
C VAL A 265 -11.58 11.18 -3.99
N SER A 266 -12.52 11.85 -4.66
CA SER A 266 -12.34 13.22 -5.12
C SER A 266 -13.18 14.21 -4.32
N SER A 267 -12.70 15.44 -4.20
CA SER A 267 -13.42 16.56 -3.59
C SER A 267 -13.92 16.29 -2.16
N VAL A 268 -13.04 15.75 -1.30
CA VAL A 268 -13.33 15.53 0.12
C VAL A 268 -12.72 16.61 0.99
N SER A 269 -13.34 16.90 2.12
CA SER A 269 -12.75 17.68 3.21
C SER A 269 -12.40 16.77 4.37
N MET A 270 -11.42 17.19 5.15
CA MET A 270 -11.04 16.54 6.40
C MET A 270 -11.14 17.52 7.58
N THR A 271 -11.58 17.01 8.71
CA THR A 271 -11.69 17.74 9.97
C THR A 271 -10.99 16.95 11.06
N LEU A 272 -9.98 17.55 11.69
CA LEU A 272 -9.37 17.04 12.91
C LEU A 272 -10.15 17.61 14.10
N GLY A 273 -10.41 16.81 15.13
CA GLY A 273 -11.11 17.31 16.31
C GLY A 273 -10.79 16.58 17.60
N LEU A 274 -10.99 17.29 18.70
CA LEU A 274 -11.01 16.78 20.06
C LEU A 274 -12.44 16.77 20.56
N TYR A 275 -12.90 15.64 21.08
CA TYR A 275 -14.29 15.42 21.47
C TYR A 275 -14.39 14.95 22.92
N ASP A 276 -15.48 15.31 23.59
CA ASP A 276 -15.79 14.82 24.92
C ASP A 276 -16.37 13.40 24.90
N ALA A 277 -16.74 12.88 26.09
CA ALA A 277 -17.28 11.54 26.23
C ALA A 277 -18.64 11.32 25.54
N SER A 278 -19.40 12.39 25.32
CA SER A 278 -20.68 12.36 24.59
C SER A 278 -20.51 12.46 23.07
N GLY A 279 -19.27 12.69 22.60
CA GLY A 279 -18.96 12.89 21.19
C GLY A 279 -19.20 14.33 20.71
N VAL A 280 -19.39 15.28 21.62
CA VAL A 280 -19.48 16.71 21.28
C VAL A 280 -18.08 17.26 21.06
N ALA A 281 -17.90 18.04 19.99
CA ALA A 281 -16.64 18.67 19.68
C ALA A 281 -16.27 19.73 20.72
N ILE A 282 -15.07 19.61 21.30
CA ILE A 282 -14.46 20.62 22.18
C ILE A 282 -13.68 21.63 21.34
N LYS A 283 -12.97 21.14 20.31
CA LYS A 283 -12.25 21.94 19.32
C LYS A 283 -12.14 21.15 18.02
N GLU A 284 -12.32 21.83 16.89
CA GLU A 284 -12.11 21.28 15.55
C GLU A 284 -11.18 22.19 14.75
N TRP A 285 -10.44 21.58 13.84
CA TRP A 285 -9.62 22.25 12.85
C TRP A 285 -10.00 21.71 11.47
N THR A 286 -10.23 22.63 10.53
CA THR A 286 -10.29 22.28 9.11
C THR A 286 -8.88 21.98 8.62
N VAL A 287 -8.70 20.82 8.01
CA VAL A 287 -7.43 20.47 7.38
C VAL A 287 -7.29 21.27 6.09
N SER A 288 -6.11 21.84 5.84
CA SER A 288 -5.78 22.57 4.61
C SER A 288 -4.55 21.99 3.91
N ASP A 289 -4.45 22.15 2.60
CA ASP A 289 -3.24 21.88 1.81
C ASP A 289 -2.57 23.21 1.47
N THR A 290 -1.42 23.46 2.09
CA THR A 290 -0.65 24.68 1.87
C THR A 290 0.02 24.73 0.50
N ASN A 291 0.30 23.57 -0.12
CA ASN A 291 0.86 23.50 -1.48
C ASN A 291 -0.19 23.91 -2.53
N SER A 292 -1.49 23.82 -2.18
CA SER A 292 -2.62 24.23 -3.00
C SER A 292 -3.26 25.55 -2.55
N SER A 293 -2.45 26.51 -2.07
CA SER A 293 -2.91 27.84 -1.62
C SER A 293 -3.95 27.82 -0.48
N GLY A 294 -3.89 26.83 0.41
CA GLY A 294 -4.82 26.71 1.54
C GLY A 294 -6.16 26.07 1.18
N ALA A 295 -6.20 25.27 0.11
CA ALA A 295 -7.39 24.50 -0.25
C ALA A 295 -7.81 23.59 0.92
N THR A 296 -9.13 23.45 1.11
CA THR A 296 -9.74 22.60 2.17
C THR A 296 -10.49 21.40 1.58
N GLN A 297 -10.42 21.25 0.26
CA GLN A 297 -10.99 20.16 -0.50
C GLN A 297 -9.85 19.45 -1.23
N PHE A 298 -9.79 18.13 -1.12
CA PHE A 298 -8.68 17.30 -1.58
C PHE A 298 -9.17 16.16 -2.44
N ASN A 299 -8.28 15.68 -3.28
CA ASN A 299 -8.39 14.37 -3.89
C ASN A 299 -7.43 13.44 -3.16
N LEU A 300 -7.93 12.28 -2.72
CA LEU A 300 -7.09 11.17 -2.29
C LEU A 300 -6.91 10.24 -3.47
N MET A 301 -5.69 10.10 -3.94
CA MET A 301 -5.35 9.35 -5.15
C MET A 301 -4.74 8.00 -4.79
N ALA A 302 -4.96 7.00 -5.64
CA ALA A 302 -4.29 5.71 -5.52
C ALA A 302 -2.77 5.91 -5.52
N ASN A 303 -2.04 5.11 -4.75
CA ASN A 303 -0.58 5.14 -4.70
C ASN A 303 0.01 6.48 -4.24
N HIS A 304 -0.73 7.23 -3.41
CA HIS A 304 -0.24 8.44 -2.75
C HIS A 304 -0.39 8.31 -1.23
N PHE A 305 0.50 8.97 -0.51
CA PHE A 305 0.48 9.00 0.94
C PHE A 305 0.22 10.40 1.46
N TYR A 306 -0.77 10.53 2.33
CA TYR A 306 -1.21 11.79 2.91
C TYR A 306 -0.98 11.75 4.41
N SER A 307 -0.40 12.80 4.96
CA SER A 307 -0.03 12.83 6.38
C SER A 307 -0.35 14.15 7.05
N LEU A 308 -0.79 14.08 8.31
CA LEU A 308 -0.81 15.19 9.24
C LEU A 308 0.34 14.95 10.22
N GLY A 309 1.42 15.71 10.08
CA GLY A 309 2.69 15.46 10.79
C GLY A 309 3.59 14.45 10.06
N VAL A 310 4.86 14.40 10.46
CA VAL A 310 5.89 13.58 9.81
C VAL A 310 6.25 12.39 10.68
N LYS A 311 6.12 11.18 10.13
CA LYS A 311 6.57 9.92 10.72
C LYS A 311 7.46 9.20 9.72
N GLY A 312 8.77 9.41 9.80
CA GLY A 312 9.71 8.99 8.76
C GLY A 312 9.82 7.48 8.64
N ALA A 313 10.20 6.82 9.74
CA ALA A 313 10.40 5.37 9.80
C ALA A 313 9.67 4.75 11.00
N THR A 314 9.23 3.50 10.89
CA THR A 314 8.47 2.80 11.94
C THR A 314 9.28 2.68 13.24
N GLY A 315 10.53 2.24 13.14
CA GLY A 315 11.37 1.88 14.28
C GLY A 315 12.21 3.02 14.87
N SER A 316 12.05 4.26 14.43
CA SER A 316 12.85 5.39 14.90
C SER A 316 12.07 6.71 14.95
N VAL A 317 12.62 7.70 15.65
CA VAL A 317 12.16 9.10 15.65
C VAL A 317 13.08 10.03 14.84
N ASP A 318 14.19 9.52 14.32
CA ASP A 318 15.18 10.27 13.51
C ASP A 318 15.07 9.97 12.00
N GLY A 319 13.89 9.54 11.55
CA GLY A 319 13.66 9.19 10.14
C GLY A 319 14.33 7.90 9.66
N GLY A 320 15.11 7.23 10.51
CA GLY A 320 15.88 6.04 10.14
C GLY A 320 17.31 6.37 9.69
N THR A 321 17.69 7.65 9.65
CA THR A 321 19.05 8.10 9.31
C THR A 321 19.68 8.87 10.48
N PRO A 322 20.45 8.21 11.36
CA PRO A 322 21.02 8.85 12.54
C PRO A 322 21.86 10.09 12.18
N GLY A 323 21.47 11.25 12.75
CA GLY A 323 22.20 12.51 12.58
C GLY A 323 21.78 13.35 11.38
N ASN A 324 20.76 12.95 10.63
CA ASN A 324 20.12 13.79 9.62
C ASN A 324 18.82 14.39 10.19
N PRO A 325 18.78 15.67 10.58
CA PRO A 325 17.56 16.26 11.12
C PRO A 325 16.47 16.50 10.06
N GLY A 326 16.76 16.24 8.78
CA GLY A 326 15.84 16.47 7.66
C GLY A 326 14.74 15.41 7.54
N ASP A 327 14.90 14.24 8.15
CA ASP A 327 13.94 13.12 8.15
C ASP A 327 13.38 12.80 9.54
N ASP A 328 13.74 13.58 10.57
CA ASP A 328 13.22 13.46 11.93
C ASP A 328 11.67 13.48 11.96
N ASP A 329 11.12 12.72 12.91
CA ASP A 329 9.69 12.72 13.20
C ASP A 329 9.24 14.13 13.66
N ALA A 330 8.20 14.66 13.02
CA ALA A 330 7.62 15.96 13.33
C ALA A 330 6.08 15.85 13.49
N PRO A 331 5.59 15.31 14.63
CA PRO A 331 4.16 15.28 14.92
C PRO A 331 3.60 16.70 15.09
N VAL A 332 2.34 16.89 14.70
CA VAL A 332 1.60 18.16 14.86
C VAL A 332 1.33 18.42 16.34
N ASP A 333 1.66 19.60 16.84
CA ASP A 333 1.48 19.96 18.25
C ASP A 333 0.10 20.58 18.50
N LEU A 334 -0.79 19.83 19.14
CA LEU A 334 -2.19 20.28 19.32
C LEU A 334 -2.39 21.36 20.39
N LEU A 335 -1.33 21.76 21.12
CA LEU A 335 -1.37 22.93 22.00
C LEU A 335 -1.01 24.22 21.29
N THR A 336 -0.02 24.18 20.40
CA THR A 336 0.55 25.38 19.78
C THR A 336 0.04 25.63 18.37
N ASP A 337 -0.24 24.56 17.62
CA ASP A 337 -0.54 24.67 16.21
C ASP A 337 -2.01 25.06 15.99
N GLN A 338 -2.20 26.18 15.28
CA GLN A 338 -3.53 26.70 14.96
C GLN A 338 -4.00 26.26 13.57
N ASN A 339 -3.07 25.85 12.70
CA ASN A 339 -3.33 25.38 11.36
C ASN A 339 -2.95 23.91 11.24
N ILE A 340 -3.88 23.08 10.80
CA ILE A 340 -3.63 21.67 10.53
C ILE A 340 -3.44 21.51 9.03
N VAL A 341 -2.24 21.09 8.64
CA VAL A 341 -1.82 21.01 7.24
C VAL A 341 -1.62 19.56 6.84
N ILE A 342 -2.19 19.18 5.69
CA ILE A 342 -1.93 17.88 5.07
C ILE A 342 -0.69 17.96 4.18
N THR A 343 0.18 16.96 4.29
CA THR A 343 1.38 16.83 3.47
C THR A 343 1.27 15.56 2.63
N ILE A 344 1.56 15.68 1.33
CA ILE A 344 1.68 14.54 0.42
C ILE A 344 3.13 14.09 0.45
N SER A 345 3.37 12.83 0.83
CA SER A 345 4.72 12.28 0.83
C SER A 345 5.07 11.74 -0.56
N PRO A 346 6.21 12.16 -1.14
CA PRO A 346 6.66 11.66 -2.43
C PRO A 346 7.16 10.21 -2.36
N ALA A 347 7.32 9.63 -1.17
CA ALA A 347 7.85 8.27 -0.99
C ALA A 347 7.01 7.19 -1.70
N TRP A 348 5.70 7.43 -1.86
CA TRP A 348 4.82 6.56 -2.63
C TRP A 348 4.74 6.94 -4.12
N GLU A 349 5.14 8.16 -4.47
CA GLU A 349 5.24 8.65 -5.86
C GLU A 349 6.58 8.33 -6.53
N LEU A 350 7.63 7.99 -5.77
CA LEU A 350 8.99 7.77 -6.28
C LEU A 350 9.10 6.49 -7.11
N ILE A 351 8.82 6.64 -8.40
CA ILE A 351 9.06 5.68 -9.47
C ILE A 351 10.58 5.53 -9.63
N HIS A 352 11.16 4.45 -9.08
CA HIS A 352 12.45 3.98 -9.60
C HIS A 352 12.15 3.15 -10.84
N ASN A 353 12.30 3.77 -12.02
CA ASN A 353 12.42 3.02 -13.26
C ASN A 353 13.56 2.01 -13.07
N LEU A 354 13.23 0.72 -12.97
CA LEU A 354 14.22 -0.34 -13.08
C LEU A 354 14.81 -0.27 -14.49
N VAL A 355 15.96 0.37 -14.62
CA VAL A 355 16.81 0.22 -15.80
C VAL A 355 17.31 -1.22 -15.76
N ILE A 356 16.78 -2.05 -16.64
CA ILE A 356 17.39 -3.35 -16.95
C ILE A 356 18.74 -3.02 -17.61
N GLN A 357 19.85 -3.44 -16.98
CA GLN A 357 21.13 -3.57 -17.66
C GLN A 357 21.23 -4.93 -18.33
#